data_AF-A0A061RRU6-F1
#
_entry.id   AF-A0A061RRU6-F1
#
_cell.length_a   1.000
_cell.length_b   1.000
_cell.length_c   1.000
_cell.angle_alpha   90.00
_cell.angle_beta   90.00
_cell.angle_gamma   90.00
#
_symmetry.space_group_name_H-M   'P 1'
#
loop_
_entity.id
_entity.type
_entity.pdbx_description
1 polymer ?
#
loop_
_entity_poly.entity_id
_entity_poly.type
_entity_poly.pdbx_seq_one_letter_code
_entity_poly.pdbx_strand_id
1 'polypeptide(L)' 'MRENSKLHFTDEELDTVIEQTFQEVDLARDNKIHPAEWRSFCIGNPAAINYMTLPVLRDLTARFPEAFR' A
#
# COMPACT_ATOMS: atom_id res chain seq x y z
N MET A 1 8.53 13.70 -0.81
CA MET A 1 8.23 12.30 -1.18
C MET A 1 9.49 11.74 -1.81
N ARG A 2 10.05 10.63 -1.31
CA ARG A 2 11.14 9.95 -2.02
C ARG A 2 10.50 9.32 -3.26
N GLU A 3 10.91 9.75 -4.45
CA GLU A 3 10.61 9.01 -5.67
C GLU A 3 11.16 7.59 -5.49
N ASN A 4 10.36 6.57 -5.78
CA ASN A 4 10.81 5.19 -5.78
C ASN A 4 11.71 4.99 -7.03
N SER A 5 12.94 5.49 -6.96
CA SER A 5 13.95 5.47 -8.04
C SER A 5 14.44 4.06 -8.43
N LYS A 6 13.74 3.01 -7.99
CA LYS A 6 14.00 1.61 -8.31
C LYS A 6 13.01 1.03 -9.32
N LEU A 7 11.94 1.76 -9.62
CA LEU A 7 10.89 1.33 -10.53
C LEU A 7 11.00 2.17 -11.80
N HIS A 8 11.62 1.60 -12.83
CA HIS A 8 11.64 2.16 -14.18
C HIS A 8 10.63 1.37 -15.01
N PHE A 9 9.48 1.97 -15.27
CA PHE A 9 8.45 1.41 -16.14
C PHE A 9 8.29 2.31 -17.36
N THR A 10 8.02 1.72 -18.53
CA THR A 10 7.47 2.45 -19.67
C THR A 10 5.99 2.78 -19.42
N ASP A 11 5.44 3.73 -20.18
CA ASP A 11 4.02 4.08 -20.07
C ASP A 11 3.12 2.87 -20.35
N GLU A 12 3.51 2.02 -21.30
CA GLU A 12 2.80 0.77 -21.66
C GLU A 12 2.81 -0.27 -20.52
N GLU A 13 3.94 -0.39 -19.81
CA GLU A 13 4.05 -1.26 -18.63
C GLU A 13 3.20 -0.72 -17.49
N LEU A 14 3.17 0.60 -17.30
CA LEU A 14 2.34 1.24 -16.28
C LEU A 14 0.85 1.04 -16.57
N ASP A 15 0.41 1.24 -17.81
CA ASP A 15 -0.96 1.01 -18.24
C ASP A 15 -1.39 -0.44 -18.01
N THR A 16 -0.49 -1.39 -18.29
CA THR A 16 -0.74 -2.81 -18.03
C THR A 16 -0.93 -3.10 -16.54
N VAL A 17 -0.09 -2.52 -15.68
CA VAL A 17 -0.21 -2.67 -14.23
C VAL A 17 -1.51 -2.04 -13.71
N ILE A 18 -1.89 -0.87 -14.23
CA ILE A 18 -3.14 -0.20 -13.87
C ILE A 18 -4.33 -1.08 -14.28
N GLU A 19 -4.38 -1.54 -15.54
CA GLU A 19 -5.47 -2.38 -16.05
C GLU A 19 -5.63 -3.66 -15.22
N GLN A 20 -4.52 -4.37 -14.93
CA GLN A 20 -4.55 -5.57 -14.09
C GLN A 20 -5.07 -5.28 -12.68
N THR A 21 -4.66 -4.14 -12.10
CA THR A 21 -5.12 -3.73 -10.76
C THR A 21 -6.62 -3.46 -10.76
N PHE A 22 -7.15 -2.74 -11.75
CA PHE A 22 -8.59 -2.49 -11.85
C PHE A 22 -9.37 -3.78 -12.07
N GLN A 23 -8.88 -4.70 -12.91
CA GLN A 23 -9.54 -6.00 -13.12
C GLN A 23 -9.63 -6.86 -11.84
N GLU A 24 -8.64 -6.75 -10.95
CA GLU A 24 -8.60 -7.52 -9.70
C GLU A 24 -9.37 -6.83 -8.57
N VAL A 25 -9.30 -5.50 -8.47
CA VAL A 25 -9.75 -4.75 -7.29
C VAL A 25 -11.11 -4.08 -7.48
N ASP A 26 -11.46 -3.62 -8.67
CA ASP A 26 -12.76 -3.00 -8.96
C ASP A 26 -13.84 -4.06 -9.17
N LEU A 27 -14.42 -4.52 -8.06
CA LEU A 27 -15.46 -5.54 -8.04
C LEU A 27 -16.80 -4.99 -8.57
N ALA A 28 -17.05 -3.70 -8.38
CA ALA A 28 -18.22 -2.98 -8.87
C ALA A 28 -18.18 -2.73 -10.39
N ARG A 29 -16.99 -2.77 -11.00
CA ARG A 29 -16.72 -2.50 -12.43
C ARG A 29 -17.22 -1.11 -12.86
N ASP A 30 -17.08 -0.12 -11.99
CA ASP A 30 -17.44 1.27 -12.28
C ASP A 30 -16.21 2.16 -12.60
N ASN A 31 -15.05 1.51 -12.77
CA ASN A 31 -13.74 2.11 -12.95
C ASN A 31 -13.30 2.95 -11.74
N LYS A 32 -13.75 2.58 -10.53
CA LYS A 32 -13.32 3.22 -9.28
C LYS A 32 -13.05 2.17 -8.22
N ILE A 33 -11.93 2.33 -7.53
CA ILE A 33 -11.63 1.51 -6.36
C ILE A 33 -12.26 2.15 -5.13
N HIS A 34 -13.35 1.56 -4.63
CA HIS A 34 -14.02 2.01 -3.43
C HIS A 34 -13.24 1.63 -2.17
N PRO A 35 -13.42 2.34 -1.04
CA PRO A 35 -12.74 2.01 0.22
C PRO A 35 -13.00 0.57 0.71
N ALA A 36 -14.19 0.02 0.45
CA ALA A 36 -14.53 -1.35 0.81
C ALA A 36 -13.79 -2.39 -0.05
N GLU A 37 -13.64 -2.11 -1.35
CA GLU A 37 -12.89 -2.93 -2.29
C GLU A 37 -11.40 -2.91 -1.97
N TRP A 38 -10.85 -1.71 -1.76
CA TRP A 38 -9.47 -1.53 -1.32
C TRP A 38 -9.18 -2.28 -0.01
N ARG A 39 -10.07 -2.17 0.98
CA ARG A 39 -9.93 -2.89 2.25
C ARG A 39 -9.93 -4.40 2.04
N SER A 40 -10.82 -4.92 1.19
CA SER A 40 -10.91 -6.34 0.89
C SER A 40 -9.63 -6.84 0.22
N PHE A 41 -9.10 -6.08 -0.74
CA PHE A 41 -7.83 -6.35 -1.38
C PHE A 41 -6.66 -6.36 -0.40
N CYS A 42 -6.54 -5.34 0.47
CA CYS A 42 -5.44 -5.29 1.46
C CYS A 42 -5.48 -6.44 2.47
N ILE A 43 -6.67 -6.95 2.81
CA ILE A 43 -6.80 -8.12 3.69
C ILE A 43 -6.27 -9.38 3.00
N GLY A 44 -6.59 -9.57 1.70
CA GLY A 44 -6.07 -10.67 0.90
C GLY A 44 -4.58 -10.54 0.57
N ASN A 45 -4.09 -9.30 0.46
CA ASN A 45 -2.72 -8.97 0.08
C ASN A 45 -2.06 -8.02 1.10
N PRO A 46 -1.68 -8.49 2.31
CA PRO A 46 -1.11 -7.62 3.36
C PRO A 46 0.17 -6.88 2.96
N ALA A 47 0.91 -7.39 1.99
CA ALA A 47 2.11 -6.74 1.45
C ALA A 47 1.81 -5.38 0.81
N ALA A 48 0.60 -5.17 0.27
CA ALA A 48 0.17 -3.91 -0.35
C ALA A 48 0.20 -2.73 0.63
N ILE A 49 0.13 -2.98 1.94
CA ILE A 49 0.15 -1.97 2.99
C ILE A 49 1.40 -2.04 3.87
N ASN A 50 2.49 -2.67 3.40
CA ASN A 50 3.69 -2.84 4.21
C ASN A 50 4.28 -1.49 4.69
N TYR A 51 4.12 -0.42 3.90
CA TYR A 51 4.61 0.92 4.20
C TYR A 51 3.76 1.65 5.26
N MET A 52 2.60 1.11 5.61
CA MET A 52 1.73 1.65 6.68
C MET A 52 2.16 1.19 8.07
N THR A 53 3.11 0.24 8.17
CA THR A 53 3.62 -0.27 9.44
C THR A 53 5.04 0.24 9.66
N LEU A 54 5.28 0.89 10.79
CA LEU A 54 6.61 1.27 11.27
C LEU A 54 7.02 0.35 12.43
N PRO A 55 7.82 -0.71 12.20
CA PRO A 55 8.16 -1.68 13.24
C PRO A 55 8.86 -1.03 14.45
N VAL A 56 9.64 0.03 14.18
CA VAL A 56 10.35 0.81 15.20
C VAL A 56 9.44 1.38 16.29
N LEU A 57 8.16 1.61 15.99
CA LEU A 57 7.22 2.12 16.99
C LEU A 57 6.91 1.09 18.08
N ARG A 58 7.11 -0.22 17.83
CA ARG A 58 6.90 -1.26 18.86
C ARG A 58 7.92 -1.18 19.99
N ASP A 59 9.16 -0.84 19.65
CA ASP A 59 10.26 -0.81 20.62
C ASP A 59 10.45 0.58 21.25
N LEU A 60 9.59 1.55 20.90
CA LEU A 60 9.78 2.95 21.24
C LEU A 60 9.82 3.19 22.75
N THR A 61 8.96 2.51 23.52
CA THR A 61 8.91 2.62 24.99
C THR A 61 10.10 1.98 25.68
N ALA A 62 10.66 0.90 25.11
CA ALA A 62 11.89 0.28 25.61
C ALA A 62 13.12 1.14 25.29
N ARG A 63 13.12 1.82 24.14
CA ARG A 63 14.26 2.60 23.64
C ARG A 63 14.28 4.04 24.16
N PHE A 64 13.13 4.59 24.54
CA PHE A 64 12.99 5.94 25.10
C PHE A 64 12.01 5.98 26.30
N PRO A 65 12.38 5.42 27.46
CA PRO A 65 11.50 5.37 28.63
C PRO A 65 11.09 6.75 29.14
N GLU A 66 11.98 7.73 29.04
CA GLU A 66 11.76 9.11 29.50
C GLU A 66 10.85 9.93 28.57
N ALA A 67 10.61 9.49 27.33
CA ALA A 67 9.76 10.22 26.38
C ALA A 67 8.24 10.09 26.66
N PHE A 68 7.88 9.15 27.53
CA PHE A 68 6.49 8.85 27.92
C PHE A 68 6.26 9.03 29.42
N ARG A 69 7.19 9.71 30.10
CA ARG A 69 7.09 10.11 31.50
C ARG A 69 6.57 11.53 31.60
#